data_AF-A0A422ZQ59-F1
#
_entry.id   AF-A0A422ZQ59-F1
#
_cell.length_a   1.000
_cell.length_b   1.000
_cell.length_c   1.000
_cell.angle_alpha   90.00
_cell.angle_beta   90.00
_cell.angle_gamma   90.00
#
_symmetry.space_group_name_H-M   'P 1'
#
loop_
_entity.id
_entity.type
_entity.pdbx_description
1 polymer ?
#
loop_
_entity_poly.entity_id
_entity_poly.type
_entity_poly.pdbx_seq_one_letter_code
_entity_poly.pdbx_strand_id
1 'polypeptide(L)'
;MGGKDRNYTVVYRGDFIDAVPDGRWMMIQRGKEFGGGYWFGRAYADCFWLEFERPMPLSSCVEYVVLYDHVAARAHEFEDEFKLE
;
A
#
# COMPACT_ATOMS: atom_id res chain seq x y z
N MET A 1 16.62 -13.03 -6.17
CA MET A 1 16.74 -11.83 -7.04
C MET A 1 16.28 -10.63 -6.23
N GLY A 2 17.23 -9.91 -5.63
CA GLY A 2 16.97 -8.73 -4.81
C GLY A 2 16.64 -7.54 -5.69
N GLY A 3 15.35 -7.28 -5.87
CA GLY A 3 14.89 -5.95 -6.27
C GLY A 3 15.01 -5.03 -5.06
N LYS A 4 15.31 -3.74 -5.29
CA LYS A 4 15.23 -2.65 -4.30
C LYS A 4 14.20 -2.96 -3.21
N ASP A 5 14.56 -2.81 -1.94
CA ASP A 5 13.61 -2.88 -0.82
C ASP A 5 12.45 -1.92 -1.08
N ARG A 6 11.39 -2.45 -1.69
CA ARG A 6 10.15 -1.72 -1.93
C ARG A 6 9.42 -1.71 -0.61
N ASN A 7 8.94 -0.55 -0.18
CA ASN A 7 8.15 -0.40 1.03
C ASN A 7 6.76 -1.09 0.95
N TYR A 8 6.56 -2.02 0.01
CA TYR A 8 5.33 -2.78 -0.18
C TYR A 8 5.61 -4.21 -0.62
N THR A 9 4.64 -5.09 -0.41
CA THR A 9 4.61 -6.48 -0.88
C THR A 9 3.41 -6.67 -1.80
N VAL A 10 3.61 -7.30 -2.96
CA VAL A 10 2.52 -7.71 -3.86
C VAL A 10 2.31 -9.20 -3.69
N VAL A 11 1.08 -9.60 -3.40
CA VAL A 11 0.67 -11.01 -3.31
C VAL A 11 -0.21 -11.31 -4.52
N TYR A 12 0.30 -12.13 -5.45
CA TYR A 12 -0.48 -12.56 -6.61
C TYR A 12 -1.40 -13.71 -6.25
N ARG A 13 -2.38 -13.98 -7.13
CA ARG A 13 -3.32 -15.09 -6.92
C ARG A 13 -2.59 -16.43 -6.88
N GLY A 14 -2.82 -17.18 -5.81
CA GLY A 14 -2.22 -18.49 -5.60
C GLY A 14 -0.86 -18.42 -4.89
N ASP A 15 -0.33 -17.22 -4.67
CA ASP A 15 0.87 -17.04 -3.85
C ASP A 15 0.52 -17.09 -2.37
N PHE A 16 1.48 -17.53 -1.57
CA PHE A 16 1.44 -17.51 -0.12
C PHE A 16 2.64 -16.72 0.41
N ILE A 17 2.44 -16.05 1.55
CA ILE A 17 3.53 -15.44 2.30
C ILE A 17 3.71 -16.21 3.61
N ASP A 18 4.96 -16.44 4.00
CA ASP A 18 5.26 -17.27 5.18
C ASP A 18 4.98 -16.55 6.50
N ALA A 19 5.00 -15.21 6.49
CA ALA A 19 4.71 -14.39 7.66
C ALA A 19 4.08 -13.07 7.22
N VAL A 20 3.16 -12.56 8.02
CA VAL A 20 2.56 -11.24 7.82
C VAL A 20 3.55 -10.18 8.31
N PRO A 21 4.09 -9.33 7.42
CA PRO A 21 5.02 -8.28 7.81
C PRO A 21 4.28 -7.15 8.52
N ASP A 22 4.63 -6.90 9.77
CA ASP A 22 3.98 -5.91 10.63
C ASP A 22 4.07 -4.49 10.05
N GLY A 23 2.92 -3.85 9.87
CA GLY A 23 2.78 -2.48 9.36
C GLY A 23 3.18 -2.27 7.90
N ARG A 24 3.60 -3.31 7.16
CA ARG A 24 4.06 -3.18 5.77
C ARG A 24 2.87 -3.01 4.83
N TRP A 25 3.05 -2.17 3.80
CA TRP A 25 2.08 -2.05 2.72
C TRP A 25 1.94 -3.37 1.97
N MET A 26 0.71 -3.81 1.74
CA MET A 26 0.41 -5.01 0.98
C MET A 26 -0.61 -4.73 -0.12
N MET A 27 -0.38 -5.35 -1.27
CA MET A 27 -1.24 -5.31 -2.45
C MET A 27 -1.66 -6.74 -2.78
N ILE A 28 -2.89 -7.12 -2.40
CA ILE A 28 -3.39 -8.49 -2.51
C ILE A 28 -4.28 -8.60 -3.75
N GLN A 29 -3.88 -9.42 -4.72
CA GLN A 29 -4.56 -9.53 -6.00
C GLN A 29 -5.91 -10.25 -5.89
N ARG A 30 -6.96 -9.67 -6.47
CA ARG A 30 -8.31 -10.24 -6.49
C ARG A 30 -8.53 -11.21 -7.64
N GLY A 31 -9.52 -12.09 -7.47
CA GLY A 31 -10.16 -12.86 -8.56
C GLY A 31 -10.60 -11.97 -9.72
N LYS A 32 -10.40 -12.40 -10.98
CA LYS A 32 -10.80 -11.65 -12.18
C LYS A 32 -12.32 -11.76 -12.34
N GLU A 33 -12.84 -12.95 -12.03
CA GLU A 33 -14.24 -13.30 -11.88
C GLU A 33 -14.99 -12.40 -10.89
N PHE A 34 -14.28 -11.83 -9.91
CA PHE A 34 -14.88 -10.90 -8.95
C PHE A 34 -14.68 -9.44 -9.33
N GLY A 35 -14.03 -9.10 -10.45
CA GLY A 35 -13.77 -7.72 -10.90
C GLY A 35 -12.28 -7.31 -10.87
N GLY A 36 -11.37 -8.19 -10.45
CA GLY A 36 -9.92 -7.95 -10.51
C GLY A 36 -9.40 -6.87 -9.54
N GLY A 37 -8.27 -6.26 -9.86
CA GLY A 37 -7.64 -5.24 -9.01
C GLY A 37 -6.97 -5.81 -7.75
N TYR A 38 -6.62 -4.92 -6.83
CA TYR A 38 -5.87 -5.24 -5.61
C TYR A 38 -6.54 -4.62 -4.38
N TRP A 39 -6.67 -5.42 -3.33
CA TRP A 39 -6.86 -4.87 -2.00
C TRP A 39 -5.55 -4.27 -1.53
N PHE A 40 -5.60 -3.02 -1.08
CA PHE A 40 -4.44 -2.27 -0.66
C PHE A 40 -4.61 -1.82 0.78
N GLY A 41 -3.58 -2.00 1.57
CA GLY A 41 -3.65 -1.80 3.01
C GLY A 41 -2.38 -2.19 3.73
N ARG A 42 -2.42 -2.10 5.06
CA ARG A 42 -1.36 -2.56 5.95
C ARG A 42 -1.78 -3.84 6.64
N ALA A 43 -0.83 -4.76 6.77
CA ALA A 43 -1.07 -6.00 7.49
C ALA A 43 -0.37 -5.95 8.86
N TYR A 44 -1.04 -6.52 9.85
CA TYR A 44 -0.57 -6.68 11.22
C TYR A 44 -0.81 -8.14 11.63
N ALA A 45 -0.32 -8.53 12.81
CA ALA A 45 -0.42 -9.92 13.25
C ALA A 45 -1.87 -10.43 13.36
N ASP A 46 -2.83 -9.55 13.62
CA ASP A 46 -4.23 -9.88 13.91
C ASP A 46 -5.23 -9.29 12.91
N CYS A 47 -4.80 -8.37 12.04
CA CYS A 47 -5.71 -7.66 11.15
C CYS A 47 -5.05 -7.21 9.83
N PHE A 48 -5.91 -6.93 8.86
CA PHE A 48 -5.55 -6.25 7.62
C PHE A 48 -6.37 -4.96 7.52
N TRP A 49 -5.70 -3.82 7.59
CA TRP A 49 -6.32 -2.51 7.50
C TRP A 49 -6.32 -2.02 6.06
N LEU A 50 -7.52 -1.88 5.49
CA LEU A 50 -7.73 -1.29 4.16
C LEU A 50 -7.40 0.20 4.12
N GLU A 51 -6.54 0.58 3.19
CA GLU A 51 -6.22 2.00 2.92
C GLU A 51 -7.23 2.63 1.95
N PHE A 52 -7.75 1.81 1.02
CA PHE A 52 -8.80 2.21 0.09
C PHE A 52 -10.09 1.45 0.37
N GLU A 53 -11.21 2.15 0.25
CA GLU A 53 -12.56 1.58 0.44
C GLU A 53 -12.92 0.50 -0.60
N ARG A 54 -12.19 0.44 -1.71
CA ARG A 54 -12.45 -0.48 -2.82
C ARG A 54 -11.14 -0.97 -3.45
N PRO A 55 -11.15 -2.11 -4.14
CA PRO A 55 -9.97 -2.59 -4.84
C PRO A 55 -9.56 -1.64 -5.96
N MET A 56 -8.26 -1.42 -6.11
CA MET A 56 -7.69 -0.46 -7.05
C MET A 56 -6.74 -1.12 -8.05
N PRO A 57 -6.43 -0.47 -9.19
CA PRO A 57 -5.32 -0.88 -10.05
C PRO A 57 -3.99 -0.88 -9.29
N LEU A 58 -3.08 -1.77 -9.68
CA LEU A 58 -1.74 -1.86 -9.04
C LEU A 58 -0.99 -0.52 -9.12
N SER A 59 -1.11 0.17 -10.26
CA SER A 59 -0.47 1.48 -10.47
C SER A 59 -0.90 2.50 -9.42
N SER A 60 -2.20 2.60 -9.12
CA SER A 60 -2.73 3.52 -8.11
C SER A 60 -2.22 3.18 -6.71
N CYS A 61 -2.07 1.89 -6.39
CA CYS A 61 -1.51 1.48 -5.10
C CYS A 61 -0.02 1.85 -4.98
N VAL A 62 0.76 1.64 -6.05
CA VAL A 62 2.19 2.00 -6.09
C VAL A 62 2.38 3.52 -6.00
N GLU A 63 1.59 4.29 -6.75
CA GLU A 63 1.58 5.75 -6.71
C GLU A 63 1.32 6.26 -5.29
N TYR A 64 0.33 5.68 -4.60
CA TYR A 64 0.05 6.01 -3.21
C TYR A 64 1.25 5.78 -2.29
N VAL A 65 1.91 4.62 -2.37
CA VAL A 65 3.08 4.34 -1.52
C VAL A 65 4.20 5.36 -1.75
N VAL A 66 4.46 5.73 -3.00
CA VAL A 66 5.48 6.73 -3.34
C VAL A 66 5.12 8.11 -2.78
N LEU A 67 3.86 8.55 -2.95
CA LEU A 67 3.39 9.83 -2.41
C LEU A 67 3.39 9.83 -0.88
N TYR A 68 2.97 8.72 -0.26
CA TYR A 68 3.00 8.55 1.19
C TYR A 68 4.40 8.70 1.74
N ASP A 69 5.39 7.99 1.17
CA ASP A 69 6.78 8.08 1.60
C ASP A 69 7.33 9.52 1.43
N HIS A 70 6.95 10.21 0.36
CA HIS A 70 7.32 11.60 0.12
C HIS A 70 6.74 12.57 1.16
N VAL A 71 5.44 12.41 1.50
CA VAL A 71 4.76 13.22 2.53
C VAL A 71 5.31 12.89 3.92
N ALA A 72 5.49 11.61 4.24
CA ALA A 72 6.02 11.16 5.52
C ALA A 72 7.44 11.71 5.79
N ALA A 73 8.30 11.74 4.77
CA ALA A 73 9.64 12.33 4.89
C ALA A 73 9.62 13.82 5.24
N ARG A 74 8.58 14.54 4.80
CA ARG A 74 8.39 15.98 5.03
C ARG A 74 7.38 16.31 6.12
N ALA A 75 6.87 15.32 6.85
CA ALA A 75 5.82 15.54 7.85
C ALA A 75 6.23 16.45 9.01
N HIS A 76 7.54 16.70 9.18
CA HIS A 76 8.10 17.61 10.16
C HIS A 76 8.24 19.06 9.65
N GLU A 77 8.07 19.27 8.34
CA GLU A 77 8.12 20.59 7.70
C GLU A 77 6.74 21.24 7.87
N PHE A 78 6.66 22.30 8.67
CA PHE A 78 5.45 23.11 8.81
C PHE A 78 5.55 24.30 7.86
N GLU A 79 4.59 24.46 6.96
CA GLU A 79 4.56 25.57 6.02
C GLU A 79 3.91 26.78 6.69
N ASP A 80 4.72 27.66 7.28
CA ASP A 80 4.28 28.85 8.02
C ASP A 80 3.40 29.80 7.17
N GLU A 81 3.52 29.75 5.84
CA GLU A 81 2.78 30.59 4.89
C GLU A 81 1.54 29.91 4.28
N PHE A 82 1.17 28.70 4.74
CA PHE A 82 0.01 27.99 4.21
C PHE A 82 -1.28 28.81 4.39
N LYS A 83 -1.96 29.09 3.27
CA LYS A 83 -3.27 29.74 3.26
C LYS A 83 -4.31 28.77 2.74
N LEU A 84 -5.34 28.52 3.56
CA LEU A 84 -6.53 27.81 3.13
C LEU A 84 -7.36 28.77 2.26
N GLU A 85 -7.43 28.53 0.95
CA GLU A 85 -8.38 29.20 0.06
C GLU A 85 -9.75 28.49 0.06
#